data_AF-A0A932WJ73-F1
#
_entry.id   AF-A0A932WJ73-F1
#
_cell.length_a   1.000
_cell.length_b   1.000
_cell.length_c   1.000
_cell.angle_alpha   90.00
_cell.angle_beta   90.00
_cell.angle_gamma   90.00
#
_symmetry.space_group_name_H-M   'P 1'
#
loop_
_entity.id
_entity.type
_entity.pdbx_description
1 polymer ?
#
loop_
_entity_poly.entity_id
_entity_poly.type
_entity_poly.pdbx_seq_one_letter_code
_entity_poly.pdbx_strand_id
1 'polypeptide(L)'
;MRANKFINRSIFTTAILSLFLLSAPLLSSADSPSETQGHRTLKATVTKVSPDMISFTTEENTTRNFSTKVLENFENVKNPKVGDRLVLGLDEGNSIIYIDRLENYQATGNRVNPIVSGELVKFDSAERKATLKLKDGSTNTYRLIPPAGIKMATVPEGSMVSIEIDEQNGLVKDVHRKG
;
A
#
# COMPACT_ATOMS: atom_id res chain seq x y z
N MET A 1 14.92 84.32 -35.15
CA MET A 1 13.66 83.55 -35.22
C MET A 1 13.77 82.34 -34.31
N ARG A 2 12.81 82.18 -33.38
CA ARG A 2 12.43 81.00 -32.57
C ARG A 2 13.54 80.33 -31.73
N ALA A 3 13.64 80.61 -30.43
CA ALA A 3 12.83 80.05 -29.32
C ALA A 3 12.99 78.53 -29.15
N ASN A 4 13.55 78.09 -28.00
CA ASN A 4 12.79 77.25 -27.07
C ASN A 4 13.50 77.10 -25.72
N LYS A 5 12.72 77.43 -24.68
CA LYS A 5 12.94 77.24 -23.26
C LYS A 5 12.15 75.99 -22.87
N PHE A 6 12.77 75.01 -22.23
CA PHE A 6 12.02 74.02 -21.45
C PHE A 6 12.79 73.66 -20.18
N ILE A 7 12.17 74.05 -19.06
CA ILE A 7 12.47 73.59 -17.71
C ILE A 7 11.69 72.29 -17.55
N ASN A 8 12.32 71.22 -17.05
CA ASN A 8 11.57 70.09 -16.50
C ASN A 8 12.20 69.60 -15.20
N ARG A 9 11.32 69.46 -14.20
CA ARG A 9 11.55 68.99 -12.84
C ARG A 9 11.47 67.45 -12.80
N SER A 10 12.25 66.83 -11.93
CA SER A 10 12.09 65.43 -11.43
C SER A 10 12.86 65.41 -10.10
N ILE A 11 12.28 65.30 -8.90
CA ILE A 11 11.44 64.24 -8.30
C ILE A 11 12.03 62.85 -8.57
N PHE A 12 12.60 62.21 -7.53
CA PHE A 12 12.31 60.83 -7.10
C PHE A 12 13.42 60.31 -6.16
N THR A 13 13.12 60.28 -4.86
CA THR A 13 13.82 59.51 -3.81
C THR A 13 12.83 59.46 -2.64
N THR A 14 12.43 58.34 -2.04
CA THR A 14 13.00 56.99 -1.96
C THR A 14 11.86 56.06 -1.50
N ALA A 15 11.63 54.93 -2.15
CA ALA A 15 10.76 53.87 -1.63
C ALA A 15 11.65 52.85 -0.91
N ILE A 16 11.51 52.71 0.43
CA ILE A 16 12.22 51.69 1.20
C ILE A 16 11.39 50.41 1.21
N LEU A 17 11.94 49.45 0.46
CA LEU A 17 11.63 48.04 0.39
C LEU A 17 11.64 47.39 1.79
N SER A 18 10.49 46.90 2.25
CA SER A 18 10.42 46.05 3.45
C SER A 18 10.00 44.64 3.02
N LEU A 19 11.00 43.82 2.67
CA LEU A 19 10.86 42.40 2.38
C LEU A 19 11.07 41.61 3.68
N PHE A 20 9.99 41.33 4.40
CA PHE A 20 10.02 40.34 5.48
C PHE A 20 9.74 38.95 4.88
N LEU A 21 10.81 38.23 4.56
CA LEU A 21 10.76 36.78 4.34
C LEU A 21 10.66 36.10 5.71
N LEU A 22 9.44 35.69 6.08
CA LEU A 22 9.22 34.79 7.21
C LEU A 22 9.75 33.40 6.85
N SER A 23 10.93 33.08 7.34
CA SER A 23 11.47 31.72 7.37
C SER A 23 10.77 30.93 8.48
N ALA A 24 9.66 30.25 8.17
CA ALA A 24 9.11 29.23 9.05
C ALA A 24 9.82 27.89 8.77
N PRO A 25 10.24 27.14 9.80
CA PRO A 25 10.88 25.85 9.63
C PRO A 25 9.91 24.84 9.00
N LEU A 26 10.37 24.14 7.97
CA LEU A 26 9.76 22.91 7.47
C LEU A 26 9.65 21.94 8.65
N LEU A 27 8.45 21.77 9.21
CA LEU A 27 8.14 20.58 9.98
C LEU A 27 8.26 19.41 9.02
N SER A 28 9.38 18.69 9.12
CA SER A 28 9.49 17.33 8.60
C SER A 28 8.57 16.47 9.46
N SER A 29 7.32 16.34 9.04
CA SER A 29 6.47 15.26 9.52
C SER A 29 7.18 13.97 9.12
N ALA A 30 7.78 13.31 10.09
CA ALA A 30 8.21 11.94 9.94
C ALA A 30 6.95 11.14 9.57
N ASP A 31 6.84 10.75 8.31
CA ASP A 31 5.87 9.77 7.82
C ASP A 31 5.98 8.53 8.69
N SER A 32 5.12 8.46 9.70
CA SER A 32 4.87 7.22 10.41
C SER A 32 3.98 6.41 9.48
N PRO A 33 4.39 5.21 9.03
CA PRO A 33 3.52 4.39 8.20
C PRO A 33 2.25 4.12 9.01
N SER A 34 1.11 4.58 8.51
CA SER A 34 -0.15 4.42 9.23
C SER A 34 -0.47 2.93 9.30
N GLU A 35 -0.47 2.41 10.53
CA GLU A 35 -0.90 1.07 10.86
C GLU A 35 -2.40 0.97 10.55
N THR A 36 -2.73 0.35 9.42
CA THR A 36 -4.03 -0.30 9.26
C THR A 36 -4.02 -1.48 10.23
N GLN A 37 -5.04 -1.60 11.10
CA GLN A 37 -5.08 -2.52 12.25
C GLN A 37 -4.32 -3.84 11.99
N GLY A 38 -3.21 -4.03 12.70
CA GLY A 38 -2.43 -5.29 12.71
C GLY A 38 -1.47 -5.50 11.56
N HIS A 39 -1.49 -4.67 10.51
CA HIS A 39 -0.59 -4.82 9.36
C HIS A 39 0.65 -3.94 9.53
N ARG A 40 1.82 -4.54 9.33
CA ARG A 40 3.09 -3.79 9.29
C ARG A 40 3.67 -3.80 7.89
N THR A 41 4.28 -2.68 7.51
CA THR A 41 4.93 -2.52 6.22
C THR A 41 6.44 -2.63 6.38
N LEU A 42 7.10 -3.32 5.45
CA LEU A 42 8.54 -3.54 5.47
C LEU A 42 9.15 -3.24 4.10
N LYS A 43 10.19 -2.42 4.05
CA LYS A 43 10.94 -2.19 2.82
C LYS A 43 11.93 -3.34 2.59
N ALA A 44 12.06 -3.75 1.33
CA ALA A 44 12.96 -4.81 0.94
C ALA A 44 13.61 -4.55 -0.42
N THR A 45 14.77 -5.15 -0.65
CA THR A 45 15.48 -5.12 -1.94
C THR A 45 15.67 -6.54 -2.43
N VAL A 46 15.30 -6.80 -3.68
CA VAL A 46 15.51 -8.11 -4.32
C VAL A 46 17.01 -8.35 -4.48
N THR A 47 17.51 -9.42 -3.88
CA THR A 47 18.93 -9.79 -3.91
C THR A 47 19.20 -10.97 -4.83
N LYS A 48 18.21 -11.82 -5.08
CA LYS A 48 18.34 -12.97 -5.98
C LYS A 48 17.01 -13.28 -6.65
N VAL A 49 17.08 -13.64 -7.93
CA VAL A 49 15.93 -14.16 -8.70
C VAL A 49 16.36 -15.47 -9.34
N SER A 50 15.55 -16.50 -9.15
CA SER A 50 15.70 -17.82 -9.75
C SER A 50 14.34 -18.33 -10.21
N PRO A 51 14.26 -19.37 -11.06
CA PRO A 51 12.97 -19.82 -11.62
C PRO A 51 11.88 -20.09 -10.58
N ASP A 52 12.22 -20.66 -9.43
CA ASP A 52 11.25 -21.07 -8.41
C ASP A 52 11.18 -20.12 -7.20
N MET A 53 12.16 -19.24 -7.05
CA MET A 53 12.37 -18.49 -5.82
C MET A 53 12.97 -17.10 -6.08
N ILE A 54 12.49 -16.14 -5.32
CA ILE A 54 13.04 -14.80 -5.16
C ILE A 54 13.51 -14.64 -3.72
N SER A 55 14.69 -14.07 -3.55
CA SER A 55 15.21 -13.66 -2.25
C SER A 55 15.25 -12.15 -2.20
N PHE A 56 14.85 -11.59 -1.05
CA PHE A 56 15.00 -10.17 -0.76
C PHE A 56 15.60 -9.97 0.61
N THR A 57 16.40 -8.91 0.74
CA THR A 57 16.92 -8.44 2.02
C THR A 57 16.05 -7.29 2.48
N THR A 58 15.57 -7.38 3.72
CA THR A 58 14.72 -6.38 4.35
C THR A 58 15.55 -5.26 4.97
N GLU A 59 14.93 -4.13 5.29
CA GLU A 59 15.60 -3.03 6.03
C GLU A 59 16.05 -3.44 7.45
N GLU A 60 15.48 -4.53 7.97
CA GLU A 60 15.90 -5.21 9.20
C GLU A 60 17.13 -6.13 8.99
N ASN A 61 17.80 -6.05 7.83
CA ASN A 61 18.93 -6.90 7.44
C ASN A 61 18.62 -8.41 7.46
N THR A 62 17.36 -8.80 7.30
CA THR A 62 16.95 -10.20 7.24
C THR A 62 16.74 -10.63 5.79
N THR A 63 17.22 -11.81 5.41
CA THR A 63 16.89 -12.41 4.11
C THR A 63 15.61 -13.22 4.21
N ARG A 64 14.66 -12.93 3.33
CA ARG A 64 13.44 -13.72 3.18
C ARG A 64 13.37 -14.30 1.78
N ASN A 65 12.90 -15.53 1.69
CA ASN A 65 12.73 -16.28 0.45
C ASN A 65 11.26 -16.42 0.14
N PHE A 66 10.91 -16.25 -1.13
CA PHE A 66 9.54 -16.28 -1.59
C PHE A 66 9.43 -17.05 -2.89
N SER A 67 8.39 -17.85 -3.05
CA SER A 67 8.20 -18.61 -4.30
C SER A 67 7.72 -17.69 -5.41
N THR A 68 8.31 -17.83 -6.60
CA THR A 68 7.88 -17.12 -7.81
C THR A 68 6.41 -17.40 -8.15
N LYS A 69 5.94 -18.64 -7.92
CA LYS A 69 4.52 -19.02 -8.09
C LYS A 69 3.57 -18.26 -7.18
N VAL A 70 4.01 -17.92 -5.97
CA VAL A 70 3.20 -17.11 -5.05
C VAL A 70 3.23 -15.65 -5.50
N LEU A 71 4.39 -15.18 -5.97
CA LEU A 71 4.58 -13.83 -6.50
C LEU A 71 3.65 -13.53 -7.69
N GLU A 72 3.36 -14.52 -8.54
CA GLU A 72 2.42 -14.39 -9.67
C GLU A 72 1.02 -13.90 -9.26
N ASN A 73 0.63 -14.07 -7.99
CA ASN A 73 -0.65 -13.58 -7.48
C ASN A 73 -0.63 -12.07 -7.15
N PHE A 74 0.55 -11.43 -7.15
CA PHE A 74 0.71 -9.99 -6.91
C PHE A 74 0.96 -9.28 -8.25
N GLU A 75 -0.09 -8.66 -8.78
CA GLU A 75 -0.06 -8.09 -10.13
C GLU A 75 1.01 -6.99 -10.30
N ASN A 76 1.34 -6.29 -9.22
CA ASN A 76 2.25 -5.15 -9.23
C ASN A 76 3.73 -5.53 -9.30
N VAL A 77 4.06 -6.81 -9.09
CA VAL A 77 5.45 -7.28 -9.00
C VAL A 77 5.72 -8.39 -10.02
N LYS A 78 5.26 -8.19 -11.26
CA LYS A 78 5.63 -9.07 -12.38
C LYS A 78 7.11 -8.88 -12.73
N ASN A 79 7.79 -10.00 -13.01
CA ASN A 79 9.18 -10.06 -13.47
C ASN A 79 10.17 -9.24 -12.60
N PRO A 80 10.29 -9.54 -11.30
CA PRO A 80 11.23 -8.83 -10.44
C PRO A 80 12.67 -9.07 -10.90
N LYS A 81 13.51 -8.06 -10.68
CA LYS A 81 14.94 -8.09 -10.99
C LYS A 81 15.74 -7.84 -9.72
N VAL A 82 16.98 -8.34 -9.70
CA VAL A 82 17.93 -7.99 -8.65
C VAL A 82 18.11 -6.47 -8.61
N GLY A 83 18.02 -5.88 -7.42
CA GLY A 83 18.04 -4.44 -7.20
C GLY A 83 16.66 -3.78 -7.13
N ASP A 84 15.57 -4.47 -7.52
CA ASP A 84 14.21 -3.94 -7.37
C ASP A 84 13.91 -3.67 -5.88
N ARG A 85 13.33 -2.51 -5.60
CA ARG A 85 12.90 -2.11 -4.26
C ARG A 85 11.41 -2.39 -4.11
N LEU A 86 11.06 -3.13 -3.07
CA LEU A 86 9.72 -3.60 -2.79
C LEU A 86 9.23 -3.10 -1.44
N VAL A 87 7.92 -3.10 -1.30
CA VAL A 87 7.20 -2.89 -0.05
C VAL A 87 6.40 -4.16 0.24
N LEU A 88 6.60 -4.73 1.42
CA LEU A 88 5.92 -5.93 1.87
C LEU A 88 4.90 -5.55 2.94
N GLY A 89 3.64 -5.90 2.74
CA GLY A 89 2.62 -5.86 3.77
C GLY A 89 2.60 -7.19 4.51
N LEU A 90 2.77 -7.13 5.83
CA LEU A 90 2.80 -8.28 6.71
C LEU A 90 1.59 -8.24 7.64
N ASP A 91 0.96 -9.39 7.87
CA ASP A 91 -0.04 -9.54 8.92
C ASP A 91 0.60 -9.73 10.32
N GLU A 92 -0.25 -9.91 11.34
CA GLU A 92 0.19 -10.12 12.73
C GLU A 92 0.99 -11.43 12.91
N GLY A 93 0.78 -12.39 12.01
CA GLY A 93 1.53 -13.65 11.93
C GLY A 93 2.84 -13.53 11.15
N ASN A 94 3.24 -12.32 10.76
CA ASN A 94 4.43 -12.04 9.95
C ASN A 94 4.41 -12.71 8.56
N SER A 95 3.22 -13.06 8.07
CA SER A 95 2.98 -13.58 6.72
C SER A 95 2.82 -12.42 5.74
N ILE A 96 3.40 -12.58 4.55
CA ILE A 96 3.28 -11.58 3.48
C ILE A 96 1.89 -11.67 2.85
N ILE A 97 1.09 -10.65 3.06
CA ILE A 97 -0.28 -10.51 2.53
C ILE A 97 -0.35 -9.54 1.35
N TYR A 98 0.70 -8.73 1.14
CA TYR A 98 0.80 -7.79 0.04
C TYR A 98 2.26 -7.58 -0.37
N ILE A 99 2.51 -7.38 -1.66
CA ILE A 99 3.81 -6.99 -2.21
C ILE A 99 3.58 -5.94 -3.29
N ASP A 100 4.31 -4.83 -3.20
CA ASP A 100 4.37 -3.82 -4.24
C ASP A 100 5.80 -3.43 -4.57
N ARG A 101 5.97 -2.73 -5.69
CA ARG A 101 7.17 -1.95 -5.95
C ARG A 101 7.12 -0.66 -5.12
N LEU A 102 8.27 -0.25 -4.59
CA LEU A 102 8.36 0.91 -3.70
C LEU A 102 7.84 2.20 -4.36
N GLU A 103 8.08 2.38 -5.65
CA GLU A 103 7.60 3.51 -6.44
C GLU A 103 6.06 3.56 -6.53
N ASN A 104 5.39 2.42 -6.63
CA ASN A 104 3.92 2.35 -6.72
C ASN A 104 3.28 2.64 -5.36
N TYR A 105 3.87 2.10 -4.29
CA TYR A 105 3.40 2.33 -2.93
C TYR A 105 3.47 3.83 -2.55
N GLN A 106 4.56 4.50 -2.91
CA GLN A 106 4.70 5.95 -2.67
C GLN A 106 3.70 6.80 -3.48
N ALA A 107 3.34 6.35 -4.69
CA ALA A 107 2.39 7.07 -5.53
C ALA A 107 0.93 6.90 -5.09
N THR A 108 0.60 5.82 -4.36
CA THR A 108 -0.78 5.45 -4.04
C THR A 108 -1.24 5.84 -2.64
N GLY A 109 -0.30 6.23 -1.76
CA GLY A 109 -0.59 6.55 -0.35
C GLY A 109 -1.10 5.35 0.44
N ASN A 110 -1.27 5.50 1.75
CA ASN A 110 -1.82 4.44 2.60
C ASN A 110 -3.31 4.23 2.27
N ARG A 111 -3.59 3.28 1.38
CA ARG A 111 -4.95 2.90 1.00
C ARG A 111 -5.58 2.07 2.11
N VAL A 112 -6.73 2.54 2.58
CA VAL A 112 -7.60 1.77 3.47
C VAL A 112 -8.37 0.80 2.59
N ASN A 113 -8.04 -0.49 2.69
CA ASN A 113 -8.72 -1.50 1.91
C ASN A 113 -10.14 -1.75 2.45
N PRO A 114 -11.12 -2.02 1.59
CA PRO A 114 -12.45 -2.40 2.01
C PRO A 114 -12.44 -3.65 2.91
N ILE A 115 -13.15 -3.56 4.03
CA ILE A 115 -13.44 -4.70 4.90
C ILE A 115 -14.88 -5.14 4.70
N VAL A 116 -15.08 -6.41 4.37
CA VAL A 116 -16.42 -7.03 4.27
C VAL A 116 -16.58 -8.03 5.40
N SER A 117 -17.73 -8.01 6.06
CA SER A 117 -18.05 -8.98 7.13
C SER A 117 -19.29 -9.79 6.76
N GLY A 118 -19.25 -11.08 7.06
CA GLY A 118 -20.34 -12.01 6.76
C GLY A 118 -20.15 -13.37 7.42
N GLU A 119 -21.17 -14.20 7.31
CA GLU A 119 -21.14 -15.60 7.71
C GLU A 119 -20.50 -16.44 6.60
N LEU A 120 -19.50 -17.26 6.92
CA LEU A 120 -18.90 -18.17 5.96
C LEU A 120 -19.89 -19.28 5.59
N VAL A 121 -20.39 -19.24 4.37
CA VAL A 121 -21.30 -20.28 3.86
C VAL A 121 -20.52 -21.48 3.34
N LYS A 122 -19.43 -21.23 2.62
CA LYS A 122 -18.61 -22.28 2.02
C LYS A 122 -17.20 -21.78 1.71
N PHE A 123 -16.21 -22.67 1.84
CA PHE A 123 -14.87 -22.45 1.33
C PHE A 123 -14.44 -23.57 0.36
N ASP A 124 -14.07 -23.19 -0.86
CA ASP A 124 -13.42 -24.08 -1.82
C ASP A 124 -11.90 -23.87 -1.75
N SER A 125 -11.19 -24.82 -1.15
CA SER A 125 -9.74 -24.76 -0.99
C SER A 125 -8.98 -24.92 -2.29
N ALA A 126 -9.54 -25.65 -3.27
CA ALA A 126 -8.88 -25.89 -4.56
C ALA A 126 -8.91 -24.62 -5.41
N GLU A 127 -10.04 -23.90 -5.42
CA GLU A 127 -10.19 -22.66 -6.16
C GLU A 127 -9.81 -21.40 -5.36
N ARG A 128 -9.59 -21.55 -4.05
CA ARG A 128 -9.39 -20.45 -3.08
C ARG A 128 -10.52 -19.43 -3.17
N LYS A 129 -11.75 -19.92 -3.07
CA LYS A 129 -12.96 -19.09 -3.10
C LYS A 129 -13.76 -19.28 -1.81
N ALA A 130 -14.13 -18.17 -1.18
CA ALA A 130 -15.02 -18.17 -0.01
C ALA A 130 -16.35 -17.50 -0.38
N THR A 131 -17.44 -18.17 -0.05
CA THR A 131 -18.79 -17.63 -0.20
C THR A 131 -19.27 -17.14 1.15
N LEU A 132 -19.59 -15.85 1.24
CA LEU A 132 -20.07 -15.22 2.46
C LEU A 132 -21.53 -14.78 2.31
N LYS A 133 -22.34 -15.04 3.33
CA LYS A 133 -23.65 -14.43 3.50
C LYS A 133 -23.49 -13.13 4.26
N LEU A 134 -23.87 -12.03 3.62
CA LEU A 134 -23.73 -10.69 4.17
C LEU A 134 -24.92 -10.30 5.03
N LYS A 135 -24.79 -9.18 5.76
CA LYS A 135 -25.83 -8.68 6.68
C LYS A 135 -27.15 -8.33 5.98
N ASP A 136 -27.09 -7.93 4.72
CA ASP A 136 -28.27 -7.65 3.90
C ASP A 136 -28.95 -8.94 3.38
N GLY A 137 -28.43 -10.11 3.72
CA GLY A 137 -28.93 -11.41 3.28
C GLY A 137 -28.38 -11.85 1.92
N SER A 138 -27.64 -11.00 1.20
CA SER A 138 -26.99 -11.36 -0.05
C SER A 138 -25.88 -12.38 0.20
N THR A 139 -25.52 -13.13 -0.85
CA THR A 139 -24.43 -14.10 -0.80
C THR A 139 -23.44 -13.82 -1.92
N ASN A 140 -22.21 -13.51 -1.55
CA ASN A 140 -21.15 -13.13 -2.49
C ASN A 140 -19.96 -14.09 -2.37
N THR A 141 -19.31 -14.33 -3.50
CA THR A 141 -18.11 -15.19 -3.57
C THR A 141 -16.88 -14.34 -3.82
N TYR A 142 -15.87 -14.53 -2.98
CA TYR A 142 -14.62 -13.79 -2.98
C TYR A 142 -13.47 -14.73 -3.28
N ARG A 143 -12.50 -14.27 -4.08
CA ARG A 143 -11.27 -15.01 -4.37
C ARG A 143 -10.18 -14.58 -3.40
N LEU A 144 -9.41 -15.53 -2.89
CA LEU A 144 -8.40 -15.31 -1.86
C LEU A 144 -6.99 -15.51 -2.42
N ILE A 145 -6.05 -14.70 -1.93
CA ILE A 145 -4.62 -14.99 -2.09
C ILE A 145 -4.24 -16.22 -1.24
N PRO A 146 -3.11 -16.90 -1.52
CA PRO A 146 -2.76 -18.13 -0.80
C PRO A 146 -2.69 -17.98 0.73
N PRO A 147 -2.06 -16.93 1.32
CA PRO A 147 -2.07 -16.72 2.77
C PRO A 147 -3.48 -16.62 3.36
N ALA A 148 -4.35 -15.80 2.75
CA ALA A 148 -5.74 -15.66 3.16
C ALA A 148 -6.53 -16.97 3.02
N GLY A 149 -6.26 -17.74 1.96
CA GLY A 149 -6.84 -19.07 1.75
C GLY A 149 -6.46 -20.08 2.83
N ILE A 150 -5.21 -20.06 3.29
CA ILE A 150 -4.74 -20.91 4.40
C ILE A 150 -5.45 -20.52 5.70
N LYS A 151 -5.59 -19.22 5.99
CA LYS A 151 -6.36 -18.75 7.16
C LYS A 151 -7.81 -19.18 7.07
N MET A 152 -8.47 -18.95 5.92
CA MET A 152 -9.87 -19.31 5.69
C MET A 152 -10.12 -20.82 5.83
N ALA A 153 -9.19 -21.68 5.39
CA ALA A 153 -9.30 -23.13 5.52
C ALA A 153 -9.46 -23.62 6.97
N THR A 154 -9.06 -22.81 7.95
CA THR A 154 -9.20 -23.12 9.39
C THR A 154 -10.52 -22.63 9.99
N VAL A 155 -11.31 -21.87 9.22
CA VAL A 155 -12.57 -21.29 9.69
C VAL A 155 -13.72 -22.26 9.38
N PRO A 156 -14.51 -22.68 10.38
CA PRO A 156 -15.70 -23.50 10.15
C PRO A 156 -16.79 -22.73 9.40
N GLU A 157 -17.50 -23.41 8.49
CA GLU A 157 -18.75 -22.89 7.91
C GLU A 157 -19.76 -22.52 9.02
N GLY A 158 -20.54 -21.48 8.78
CA GLY A 158 -21.41 -20.83 9.77
C GLY A 158 -20.70 -19.81 10.68
N SER A 159 -19.37 -19.71 10.64
CA SER A 159 -18.65 -18.71 11.44
C SER A 159 -18.74 -17.30 10.84
N MET A 160 -18.81 -16.29 11.70
CA MET A 160 -18.65 -14.91 11.29
C MET A 160 -17.18 -14.59 10.99
N VAL A 161 -16.93 -13.95 9.86
CA VAL A 161 -15.61 -13.51 9.43
C VAL A 161 -15.62 -12.08 8.94
N SER A 162 -14.46 -11.43 9.00
CA SER A 162 -14.13 -10.23 8.23
C SER A 162 -13.03 -10.55 7.25
N ILE A 163 -13.19 -10.09 6.01
CA ILE A 163 -12.21 -10.19 4.94
C ILE A 163 -11.76 -8.79 4.53
N GLU A 164 -10.47 -8.61 4.29
CA GLU A 164 -9.92 -7.38 3.72
C GLU A 164 -9.61 -7.60 2.24
N ILE A 165 -10.18 -6.74 1.38
CA ILE A 165 -10.13 -6.87 -0.08
C ILE A 165 -9.17 -5.85 -0.63
N ASP A 166 -8.16 -6.29 -1.38
CA ASP A 166 -7.30 -5.39 -2.15
C ASP A 166 -8.14 -4.69 -3.24
N GLU A 167 -8.20 -3.37 -3.16
CA GLU A 167 -9.02 -2.53 -4.04
C GLU A 167 -8.59 -2.61 -5.51
N GLN A 168 -7.33 -2.95 -5.79
CA GLN A 168 -6.80 -2.94 -7.15
C GLN A 168 -7.22 -4.17 -7.95
N ASN A 169 -7.30 -5.33 -7.30
CA ASN A 169 -7.55 -6.61 -7.96
C ASN A 169 -8.79 -7.35 -7.44
N GLY A 170 -9.44 -6.83 -6.39
CA GLY A 170 -10.62 -7.42 -5.77
C GLY A 170 -10.35 -8.73 -5.03
N LEU A 171 -9.08 -9.09 -4.78
CA LEU A 171 -8.70 -10.29 -4.06
C LEU A 171 -8.72 -10.04 -2.56
N VAL A 172 -9.17 -11.04 -1.81
CA VAL A 172 -9.06 -11.04 -0.35
C VAL A 172 -7.61 -11.29 0.02
N LYS A 173 -7.00 -10.31 0.68
CA LYS A 173 -5.62 -10.39 1.18
C LYS A 173 -5.51 -10.83 2.64
N ASP A 174 -6.58 -10.65 3.42
CA ASP A 174 -6.61 -11.11 4.82
C ASP A 174 -7.99 -11.58 5.29
N VAL A 175 -7.99 -12.42 6.32
CA VAL A 175 -9.17 -13.05 6.93
C VAL A 175 -9.04 -13.04 8.45
N HIS A 176 -10.04 -12.47 9.12
CA HIS A 176 -10.16 -12.49 10.58
C HIS A 176 -11.46 -13.18 10.98
N ARG A 177 -11.35 -14.20 11.84
CA ARG A 177 -12.53 -14.81 12.45
C ARG A 177 -13.06 -13.88 13.54
N LYS A 178 -14.37 -13.63 13.55
CA LYS A 178 -15.05 -13.01 14.68
C LYS A 178 -15.50 -14.11 15.63
N GLY A 179 -15.03 -14.03 16.87
CA GLY A 179 -15.43 -14.93 17.96
C GLY A 179 -16.91 -14.80 18.30
#